data_AF-A0AAW3MHG9-F1
#
_entry.id   AF-A0AAW3MHG9-F1
#
_cell.length_a   1.000
_cell.length_b   1.000
_cell.length_c   1.000
_cell.angle_alpha   90.00
_cell.angle_beta   90.00
_cell.angle_gamma   90.00
#
_symmetry.space_group_name_H-M   'P 1'
#
loop_
_entity.id
_entity.type
_entity.pdbx_description
1 polymer ?
#
loop_
_entity_poly.entity_id
_entity_poly.type
_entity_poly.pdbx_seq_one_letter_code
_entity_poly.pdbx_strand_id
1 'polypeptide(L)'
;MKFSNQQLEKQQNQYAEDAKDYINRPKKTNSLLQRATAKVNSNSRLSVVFSPLTLFVDMIRAYQSGEYRNIRRTTILKVIGALIYLVSPIDLVPDFVLGFGFADDIAVILFVTKTVFEELTRFSDWQDEQQKRRTQPVQSEDAY
;
A
#
# COMPACT_ATOMS: atom_id res chain seq x y z
N MET A 1 -13.09 31.07 -5.61
CA MET A 1 -13.62 29.69 -5.59
C MET A 1 -13.90 29.30 -4.14
N LYS A 2 -15.16 28.95 -3.80
CA LYS A 2 -15.53 28.44 -2.48
C LYS A 2 -15.82 26.95 -2.63
N PHE A 3 -14.82 26.09 -2.41
CA PHE A 3 -15.09 24.68 -2.20
C PHE A 3 -15.81 24.54 -0.86
N SER A 4 -17.01 23.95 -0.85
CA SER A 4 -17.79 23.74 0.37
C SER A 4 -17.20 22.58 1.16
N ASN A 5 -17.02 22.73 2.48
CA ASN A 5 -16.55 21.66 3.38
C ASN A 5 -17.36 20.36 3.23
N GLN A 6 -18.64 20.46 2.85
CA GLN A 6 -19.52 19.31 2.62
C GLN A 6 -19.10 18.45 1.41
N GLN A 7 -18.49 19.05 0.37
CA GLN A 7 -18.01 18.29 -0.79
C GLN A 7 -16.73 17.54 -0.46
N LEU A 8 -15.85 18.15 0.34
CA LEU A 8 -14.63 17.53 0.84
C LEU A 8 -14.94 16.34 1.75
N GLU A 9 -15.90 16.48 2.67
CA GLU A 9 -16.35 15.39 3.55
C GLU A 9 -16.97 14.23 2.75
N LYS A 10 -17.79 14.53 1.74
CA LYS A 10 -18.36 13.48 0.86
C LYS A 10 -17.30 12.72 0.09
N GLN A 11 -16.30 13.43 -0.46
CA GLN A 11 -15.18 12.79 -1.16
C GLN A 11 -14.36 11.92 -0.20
N GLN A 12 -13.98 12.43 0.97
CA GLN A 12 -13.26 11.66 1.99
C GLN A 12 -14.00 10.38 2.40
N ASN A 13 -15.33 10.45 2.57
CA ASN A 13 -16.14 9.28 2.89
C ASN A 13 -16.19 8.28 1.72
N GLN A 14 -16.33 8.74 0.48
CA GLN A 14 -16.30 7.87 -0.70
C GLN A 14 -14.97 7.13 -0.82
N TYR A 15 -13.84 7.78 -0.53
CA TYR A 15 -12.53 7.12 -0.58
C TYR A 15 -12.32 6.09 0.52
N ALA A 16 -12.84 6.36 1.72
CA ALA A 16 -12.85 5.36 2.78
C ALA A 16 -13.68 4.13 2.37
N GLU A 17 -14.80 4.32 1.68
CA GLU A 17 -15.62 3.23 1.14
C GLU A 17 -14.92 2.50 -0.02
N ASP A 18 -14.31 3.22 -0.96
CA ASP A 18 -13.58 2.62 -2.08
C ASP A 18 -12.41 1.77 -1.58
N ALA A 19 -11.63 2.27 -0.60
CA ALA A 19 -10.54 1.51 0.01
C ALA A 19 -11.04 0.24 0.72
N LYS A 20 -12.22 0.28 1.36
CA LYS A 20 -12.86 -0.91 1.94
C LYS A 20 -13.26 -1.92 0.86
N ASP A 21 -13.72 -1.46 -0.30
CA ASP A 21 -14.09 -2.32 -1.42
C ASP A 21 -12.89 -3.12 -1.96
N TYR A 22 -11.69 -2.53 -1.97
CA TYR A 22 -10.47 -3.23 -2.37
C TYR A 22 -10.10 -4.38 -1.42
N ILE A 23 -10.33 -4.26 -0.11
CA ILE A 23 -9.99 -5.33 0.84
C ILE A 23 -10.65 -6.66 0.45
N ASN A 24 -11.90 -6.61 0.01
CA ASN A 24 -12.70 -7.82 -0.28
C ASN A 24 -12.71 -8.21 -1.76
N ARG A 25 -11.98 -7.50 -2.64
CA ARG A 25 -11.96 -7.77 -4.10
C ARG A 25 -10.55 -8.02 -4.63
N PRO A 26 -10.02 -9.25 -4.51
CA PRO A 26 -8.64 -9.58 -4.90
C PRO A 26 -8.27 -9.18 -6.32
N LYS A 27 -9.16 -9.38 -7.31
CA LYS A 27 -8.92 -8.97 -8.71
C LYS A 27 -8.72 -7.45 -8.85
N LYS A 28 -9.57 -6.66 -8.19
CA LYS A 28 -9.50 -5.19 -8.19
C LYS A 28 -8.20 -4.73 -7.55
N THR A 29 -7.84 -5.31 -6.42
CA THR A 29 -6.59 -4.99 -5.69
C THR A 29 -5.37 -5.36 -6.49
N ASN A 30 -5.29 -6.55 -7.06
CA ASN A 30 -4.16 -6.95 -7.89
C ASN A 30 -3.94 -6.01 -9.08
N SER A 31 -5.03 -5.53 -9.71
CA SER A 31 -4.91 -4.53 -10.78
C SER A 31 -4.34 -3.20 -10.28
N LEU A 32 -4.72 -2.76 -9.07
CA LEU A 32 -4.16 -1.57 -8.44
C LEU A 32 -2.67 -1.74 -8.13
N LEU A 33 -2.28 -2.87 -7.52
CA LEU A 33 -0.89 -3.18 -7.20
C LEU A 33 -0.04 -3.19 -8.48
N GLN A 34 -0.52 -3.84 -9.55
CA GLN A 34 0.18 -3.89 -10.83
C GLN A 34 0.39 -2.49 -11.43
N ARG A 35 -0.65 -1.65 -11.40
CA ARG A 35 -0.56 -0.27 -11.90
C ARG A 35 0.37 0.59 -11.06
N ALA A 36 0.37 0.42 -9.73
CA ALA A 36 1.26 1.15 -8.83
C ALA A 36 2.74 0.79 -9.09
N THR A 37 3.05 -0.51 -9.19
CA THR A 37 4.38 -0.99 -9.55
C THR A 37 4.80 -0.52 -10.94
N ALA A 38 3.92 -0.59 -11.93
CA ALA A 38 4.21 -0.11 -13.27
C ALA A 38 4.52 1.39 -13.29
N LYS A 39 3.74 2.21 -12.58
CA LYS A 39 3.97 3.66 -12.49
C LYS A 39 5.34 3.98 -11.90
N VAL A 40 5.71 3.36 -10.78
CA VAL A 40 7.03 3.57 -10.15
C VAL A 40 8.16 3.11 -11.04
N ASN A 41 8.04 1.94 -11.68
CA ASN A 41 9.09 1.43 -12.57
C ASN A 41 9.26 2.28 -13.84
N SER A 42 8.18 2.89 -14.33
CA SER A 42 8.20 3.76 -15.52
C SER A 42 8.72 5.18 -15.25
N ASN A 43 8.89 5.56 -13.98
CA ASN A 43 9.25 6.93 -13.60
C ASN A 43 10.44 6.94 -12.63
N SER A 44 11.63 7.30 -13.14
CA SER A 44 12.87 7.34 -12.36
C SER A 44 12.80 8.25 -11.12
N ARG A 45 11.96 9.28 -11.11
CA ARG A 45 11.77 10.17 -9.95
C ARG A 45 11.08 9.45 -8.79
N LEU A 46 10.23 8.47 -9.08
CA LEU A 46 9.52 7.67 -8.08
C LEU A 46 10.36 6.48 -7.56
N SER A 47 11.57 6.25 -8.09
CA SER A 47 12.44 5.15 -7.65
C SER A 47 12.74 5.17 -6.14
N VAL A 48 12.76 6.37 -5.53
CA VAL A 48 12.96 6.54 -4.08
C VAL A 48 11.89 5.83 -3.24
N VAL A 49 10.70 5.61 -3.78
CA VAL A 49 9.61 4.90 -3.09
C VAL A 49 9.46 3.43 -3.49
N PHE A 50 10.42 2.87 -4.23
CA PHE A 50 10.36 1.46 -4.67
C PHE A 50 10.33 0.46 -3.50
N SER A 51 11.20 0.66 -2.50
CA SER A 51 11.25 -0.19 -1.30
C SER A 51 9.94 -0.16 -0.50
N PRO A 52 9.41 1.01 -0.08
CA PRO A 52 8.13 1.05 0.63
C PRO A 52 6.97 0.54 -0.22
N LEU A 53 6.96 0.80 -1.54
CA LEU A 53 5.95 0.24 -2.44
C LEU A 53 5.97 -1.29 -2.45
N THR A 54 7.14 -1.91 -2.48
CA THR A 54 7.27 -3.37 -2.47
C THR A 54 6.70 -3.95 -1.18
N LEU A 55 7.04 -3.36 -0.03
CA LEU A 55 6.47 -3.76 1.26
C LEU A 55 4.94 -3.61 1.30
N PHE A 56 4.40 -2.53 0.73
CA PHE A 56 2.96 -2.34 0.62
C PHE A 56 2.27 -3.43 -0.22
N VAL A 57 2.85 -3.76 -1.37
CA VAL A 57 2.34 -4.80 -2.27
C VAL A 57 2.34 -6.16 -1.57
N ASP A 58 3.44 -6.52 -0.91
CA ASP A 58 3.59 -7.80 -0.23
C ASP A 58 2.64 -7.90 0.98
N MET A 59 2.52 -6.83 1.76
CA MET A 59 1.61 -6.75 2.90
C MET A 59 0.16 -6.95 2.49
N ILE A 60 -0.29 -6.30 1.42
CA ILE A 60 -1.64 -6.45 0.91
C ILE A 60 -1.88 -7.88 0.42
N ARG A 61 -0.93 -8.48 -0.30
CA ARG A 61 -1.04 -9.86 -0.79
C ARG A 61 -1.14 -10.86 0.35
N ALA A 62 -0.24 -10.78 1.34
CA ALA A 62 -0.24 -11.66 2.51
C ALA A 62 -1.51 -11.51 3.35
N TYR A 63 -2.04 -10.29 3.45
CA TYR A 63 -3.31 -10.04 4.12
C TYR A 63 -4.50 -10.69 3.39
N GLN A 64 -4.55 -10.53 2.06
CA GLN A 64 -5.60 -11.08 1.21
C GLN A 64 -5.56 -12.60 1.13
N SER A 65 -4.37 -13.21 1.04
CA SER A 65 -4.23 -14.68 1.05
C SER A 65 -4.56 -15.29 2.41
N GLY A 66 -4.48 -14.49 3.48
CA GLY A 66 -4.69 -14.95 4.84
C GLY A 66 -3.41 -15.44 5.53
N GLU A 67 -2.27 -15.41 4.84
CA GLU A 67 -0.97 -15.77 5.40
C GLU A 67 -0.54 -14.85 6.54
N TYR A 68 -0.95 -13.58 6.51
CA TYR A 68 -0.65 -12.62 7.57
C TYR A 68 -1.90 -11.87 8.05
N ARG A 69 -2.27 -12.05 9.32
CA ARG A 69 -3.42 -11.39 9.95
C ARG A 69 -3.09 -10.58 11.20
N ASN A 70 -1.82 -10.55 11.60
CA ASN A 70 -1.34 -9.71 12.71
C ASN A 70 -1.15 -8.24 12.29
N ILE A 71 -2.21 -7.65 11.73
CA ILE A 71 -2.21 -6.27 11.23
C ILE A 71 -3.57 -5.61 11.41
N ARG A 72 -3.57 -4.32 11.72
CA ARG A 72 -4.81 -3.56 11.85
C ARG A 72 -5.42 -3.36 10.46
N ARG A 73 -6.75 -3.53 10.35
CA ARG A 73 -7.46 -3.25 9.08
C ARG A 73 -7.27 -1.82 8.60
N THR A 74 -7.18 -0.86 9.53
CA THR A 74 -6.92 0.56 9.23
C THR A 74 -5.57 0.77 8.54
N THR A 75 -4.57 -0.05 8.84
CA THR A 75 -3.26 -0.04 8.16
C THR A 75 -3.40 -0.41 6.69
N ILE A 76 -4.10 -1.51 6.41
CA ILE A 76 -4.37 -1.97 5.05
C ILE A 76 -5.14 -0.89 4.26
N LEU A 77 -6.15 -0.26 4.87
CA LEU A 77 -6.89 0.84 4.25
C LEU A 77 -5.99 2.04 3.92
N LYS A 78 -5.10 2.46 4.84
CA LYS A 78 -4.15 3.56 4.61
C LYS A 78 -3.21 3.24 3.44
N VAL A 79 -2.68 2.01 3.40
CA VAL A 79 -1.79 1.56 2.32
C VAL A 79 -2.54 1.53 0.98
N ILE A 80 -3.73 0.92 0.92
CA ILE A 80 -4.56 0.90 -0.29
C ILE A 80 -4.88 2.32 -0.76
N GLY A 81 -5.27 3.22 0.14
CA GLY A 81 -5.53 4.62 -0.17
C GLY A 81 -4.33 5.33 -0.79
N ALA A 82 -3.13 5.09 -0.26
CA ALA A 82 -1.89 5.62 -0.82
C ALA A 82 -1.62 5.12 -2.25
N LEU A 83 -1.89 3.83 -2.50
CA LEU A 83 -1.72 3.24 -3.83
C LEU A 83 -2.77 3.74 -4.83
N ILE A 84 -4.02 3.97 -4.41
CA ILE A 84 -5.06 4.59 -5.24
C ILE A 84 -4.59 5.98 -5.68
N TYR A 85 -4.15 6.81 -4.73
CA TYR A 85 -3.62 8.15 -5.01
C TYR A 85 -2.44 8.10 -5.98
N LEU A 86 -1.47 7.21 -5.72
CA LEU A 86 -0.32 7.01 -6.58
C LEU A 86 -0.74 6.62 -8.01
N VAL A 87 -1.77 5.81 -8.20
CA VAL A 87 -2.16 5.31 -9.53
C VAL A 87 -3.07 6.26 -10.31
N SER A 88 -3.95 7.02 -9.64
CA SER A 88 -4.87 7.98 -10.27
C SER A 88 -4.97 9.26 -9.45
N PRO A 89 -4.02 10.20 -9.58
CA PRO A 89 -4.04 11.45 -8.82
C PRO A 89 -5.18 12.42 -9.23
N ILE A 90 -5.87 12.16 -10.36
CA ILE A 90 -6.90 13.05 -10.93
C ILE A 90 -8.19 13.07 -10.07
N ASP A 91 -8.48 12.02 -9.31
CA ASP A 91 -9.77 11.95 -8.59
C ASP A 91 -9.71 12.59 -7.19
N LEU A 92 -8.53 12.73 -6.59
CA LEU A 92 -8.35 13.00 -5.15
C LEU A 92 -8.05 14.45 -4.76
N VAL A 93 -7.87 15.36 -5.72
CA VAL A 93 -7.52 16.77 -5.43
C VAL A 93 -8.44 17.70 -6.24
N PRO A 94 -9.26 18.54 -5.60
CA PRO A 94 -9.88 19.67 -6.28
C PRO A 94 -8.78 20.61 -6.77
N ASP A 95 -8.75 20.88 -8.09
CA ASP A 95 -7.80 21.74 -8.83
C ASP A 95 -7.06 22.81 -8.01
N PHE A 96 -5.86 22.48 -7.47
CA PHE A 96 -4.99 23.50 -6.84
C PHE A 96 -3.46 23.32 -6.97
N VAL A 97 -2.92 22.26 -7.60
CA VAL A 97 -1.46 22.11 -7.74
C VAL A 97 -1.04 22.16 -9.20
N LEU A 98 -1.23 23.32 -9.81
CA LEU A 98 -0.58 23.69 -11.07
C LEU A 98 0.94 23.83 -10.82
N GLY A 99 1.73 22.75 -10.96
CA GLY A 99 3.16 22.93 -11.26
C GLY A 99 4.20 21.87 -10.88
N PHE A 100 3.95 20.87 -10.02
CA PHE A 100 5.00 19.90 -9.62
C PHE A 100 4.47 18.47 -9.40
N GLY A 101 4.03 17.80 -10.47
CA GLY A 101 3.25 16.56 -10.43
C GLY A 101 3.92 15.26 -9.95
N PHE A 102 5.00 15.29 -9.15
CA PHE A 102 5.64 14.08 -8.60
C PHE A 102 6.03 14.16 -7.13
N ALA A 103 6.28 15.36 -6.61
CA ALA A 103 6.66 15.54 -5.21
C ALA A 103 5.52 15.06 -4.28
N ASP A 104 4.27 15.32 -4.67
CA ASP A 104 3.09 14.95 -3.90
C ASP A 104 2.88 13.43 -3.85
N ASP A 105 3.13 12.70 -4.95
CA ASP A 105 3.06 11.22 -4.97
C ASP A 105 4.11 10.59 -4.02
N ILE A 106 5.35 11.10 -4.05
CA ILE A 106 6.43 10.65 -3.17
C ILE A 106 6.08 10.97 -1.72
N ALA A 107 5.63 12.20 -1.45
CA ALA A 107 5.28 12.65 -0.12
C ALA A 107 4.15 11.80 0.48
N VAL A 108 3.12 11.44 -0.29
CA VAL A 108 2.03 10.58 0.16
C VAL A 108 2.54 9.18 0.54
N ILE A 109 3.35 8.55 -0.30
CA ILE A 109 3.88 7.22 0.01
C ILE A 109 4.79 7.27 1.25
N LEU A 110 5.69 8.25 1.35
CA LEU A 110 6.57 8.41 2.51
C LEU A 110 5.79 8.73 3.79
N PHE A 111 4.77 9.59 3.71
CA PHE A 111 3.89 9.91 4.83
C PHE A 111 3.14 8.68 5.35
N VAL A 112 2.56 7.88 4.45
CA VAL A 112 1.87 6.65 4.82
C VAL A 112 2.85 5.63 5.38
N THR A 113 4.03 5.49 4.78
CA THR A 113 5.11 4.63 5.31
C THR A 113 5.46 5.00 6.74
N LYS A 114 5.65 6.30 7.03
CA LYS A 114 5.90 6.79 8.39
C LYS A 114 4.73 6.52 9.33
N THR A 115 3.50 6.70 8.85
CA THR A 115 2.28 6.51 9.64
C THR A 115 2.03 5.06 10.04
N VAL A 116 2.48 4.11 9.22
CA VAL A 116 2.27 2.66 9.42
C VAL A 116 3.57 1.92 9.71
N PHE A 117 4.62 2.65 10.11
CA PHE A 117 5.97 2.12 10.25
C PHE A 117 6.03 0.90 11.16
N GLU A 118 5.40 0.96 12.33
CA GLU A 118 5.41 -0.16 13.28
C GLU A 118 4.75 -1.43 12.71
N GLU A 119 3.65 -1.30 11.96
CA GLU A 119 3.04 -2.44 11.26
C GLU A 119 3.90 -2.97 10.13
N LEU A 120 4.58 -2.10 9.38
CA LEU A 120 5.51 -2.50 8.33
C LEU A 120 6.70 -3.25 8.89
N THR A 121 7.27 -2.80 10.00
CA THR A 121 8.37 -3.49 10.68
C THR A 121 7.94 -4.88 11.11
N ARG A 122 6.81 -5.00 11.83
CA ARG A 122 6.31 -6.32 12.24
C ARG A 122 5.98 -7.25 11.07
N PHE A 123 5.53 -6.69 9.95
CA PHE A 123 5.28 -7.47 8.75
C PHE A 123 6.60 -7.93 8.11
N SER A 124 7.59 -7.05 7.99
CA SER A 124 8.93 -7.36 7.47
C SER A 124 9.62 -8.43 8.31
N ASP A 125 9.59 -8.31 9.64
CA ASP A 125 10.17 -9.30 10.56
C ASP A 125 9.54 -10.68 10.35
N TRP A 126 8.21 -10.71 10.19
CA TRP A 126 7.50 -11.95 9.88
C TRP A 126 7.89 -12.52 8.51
N GLN A 127 8.07 -11.70 7.48
CA GLN A 127 8.52 -12.17 6.16
C GLN A 127 9.91 -12.84 6.26
N ASP A 128 10.84 -12.21 7.00
CA ASP A 128 12.18 -12.73 7.22
C ASP A 128 12.13 -14.08 7.97
N GLU A 129 11.25 -14.23 8.96
CA GLU A 129 11.03 -15.50 9.65
C GLU A 129 10.48 -16.58 8.71
N GLN A 130 9.52 -16.25 7.84
CA GLN A 130 8.99 -17.21 6.86
C GLN A 130 10.07 -17.65 5.88
N GLN A 131 10.92 -16.74 5.43
CA GLN A 131 12.03 -17.06 4.54
C GLN A 131 13.02 -18.01 5.22
N LYS A 132 13.43 -17.72 6.46
CA LYS A 132 14.32 -18.58 7.25
C LYS A 132 13.76 -20.00 7.41
N ARG A 133 12.47 -20.13 7.72
CA ARG A 133 11.78 -21.43 7.84
C ARG A 133 11.77 -22.23 6.54
N ARG A 134 11.61 -21.55 5.39
CA ARG A 134 11.61 -22.21 4.07
C ARG A 134 13.00 -22.66 3.63
N THR A 135 14.05 -21.99 4.07
CA THR A 135 15.44 -22.28 3.67
C THR A 135 16.19 -23.19 4.64
N GLN A 136 15.64 -23.48 5.82
CA GLN A 136 16.23 -24.45 6.75
C GLN A 136 16.04 -25.87 6.22
N PRO A 137 17.10 -26.68 6.09
CA PRO A 137 16.96 -28.09 5.74
C PRO A 137 16.17 -28.81 6.84
N VAL A 138 15.20 -29.64 6.44
CA VAL A 138 14.46 -30.52 7.35
C VAL A 138 15.48 -31.35 8.11
N GLN A 139 15.66 -31.07 9.41
CA GLN A 139 16.48 -31.91 10.27
C GLN A 139 15.76 -33.26 10.40
N SER A 140 16.24 -34.27 9.68
CA SER A 140 15.82 -35.65 9.85
C SER A 140 16.36 -36.15 11.19
N GLU A 141 15.58 -35.99 12.26
CA GLU A 141 15.91 -36.51 13.61
C GLU A 141 15.64 -38.02 13.77
N ASP A 142 15.19 -38.72 12.72
CA ASP A 142 14.77 -40.13 12.82
C ASP A 142 15.64 -41.10 12.00
N ALA A 143 16.96 -41.00 12.14
CA ALA A 143 17.89 -42.04 11.65
C ALA A 143 18.81 -42.50 12.78
N TYR A 144 18.22 -43.25 13.72
CA TYR A 144 18.95 -44.13 14.64
C TYR A 144 18.31 -45.51 14.62
#